data_AF-A0A953K843-F1
#
_entry.id   AF-A0A953K843-F1
#
_cell.length_a   1.000
_cell.length_b   1.000
_cell.length_c   1.000
_cell.angle_alpha   90.00
_cell.angle_beta   90.00
_cell.angle_gamma   90.00
#
_symmetry.space_group_name_H-M   'P 1'
#
loop_
_entity.id
_entity.type
_entity.pdbx_description
1 polymer ?
#
loop_
_entity_poly.entity_id
_entity_poly.type
_entity_poly.pdbx_seq_one_letter_code
_entity_poly.pdbx_strand_id
1 'polypeptide(L)'
;MFLRDLLKWPVSVAVVLSLHSCGGGADGAKDTPAKADTLDTTAQGSGGGLMKVGGELFSIPSPVQTALLIRKVGLPYDKALPMPVTTAANLAGNVQKALALGAYGADLAYLTVHKDGQRALTTLQTVQKLSSDLNLSNAFDQELLDGFKKGLNNEDSLLRFTGKAFRSADQYLKNNKRDDVSALVLAGGWIEGMFLTVSGTTEKTDATLNTRLGEQRETIENLISLLEAGGGTEQPVVSLITGLKDVLAAYQGVTSTYEFRPATTDVAKKTTWINSVSSVTITAEQFKAIAEKVKALRATLTA
;
A
#
# COMPACT_ATOMS: atom_id res chain seq x y z
N MET A 1 -55.30 57.32 40.78
CA MET A 1 -54.48 58.03 41.79
C MET A 1 -53.04 58.03 41.28
N PHE A 2 -52.55 59.23 40.97
CA PHE A 2 -51.19 59.73 40.65
C PHE A 2 -50.04 58.72 40.40
N LEU A 3 -49.35 58.72 39.25
CA LEU A 3 -48.30 59.67 38.72
C LEU A 3 -46.96 59.67 39.48
N ARG A 4 -45.85 59.67 38.68
CA ARG A 4 -44.47 60.16 38.94
C ARG A 4 -43.46 59.17 39.56
N ASP A 5 -42.17 59.08 39.21
CA ASP A 5 -41.23 59.87 38.39
C ASP A 5 -40.01 58.97 37.99
N LEU A 6 -39.57 58.98 36.72
CA LEU A 6 -38.26 59.48 36.17
C LEU A 6 -36.94 58.85 36.68
N LEU A 7 -36.09 58.31 35.77
CA LEU A 7 -34.81 58.94 35.32
C LEU A 7 -33.96 58.12 34.28
N LYS A 8 -33.84 58.67 33.05
CA LYS A 8 -32.66 58.91 32.16
C LYS A 8 -31.58 57.80 31.95
N TRP A 9 -31.33 57.21 30.75
CA TRP A 9 -30.70 57.68 29.46
C TRP A 9 -29.37 56.89 29.23
N PRO A 10 -28.71 56.73 28.04
CA PRO A 10 -29.10 56.88 26.63
C PRO A 10 -28.94 55.63 25.73
N VAL A 11 -29.66 55.71 24.60
CA VAL A 11 -29.44 55.01 23.33
C VAL A 11 -28.30 55.71 22.57
N SER A 12 -27.33 54.94 22.07
CA SER A 12 -26.37 55.42 21.06
C SER A 12 -26.62 54.70 19.74
N VAL A 13 -27.15 55.47 18.79
CA VAL A 13 -27.14 55.19 17.35
C VAL A 13 -25.74 55.49 16.85
N ALA A 14 -25.10 54.54 16.15
CA ALA A 14 -23.87 54.79 15.41
C ALA A 14 -24.10 54.48 13.93
N VAL A 15 -24.06 55.56 13.17
CA VAL A 15 -24.14 55.73 11.72
C VAL A 15 -23.12 54.86 10.99
N VAL A 16 -23.59 54.09 9.99
CA VAL A 16 -22.74 53.46 8.98
C VAL A 16 -22.30 54.54 7.99
N LEU A 17 -21.02 54.90 8.03
CA LEU A 17 -20.35 55.76 7.06
C LEU A 17 -19.45 54.89 6.19
N SER A 18 -19.89 54.63 4.97
CA SER A 18 -19.10 54.05 3.90
C SER A 18 -18.05 55.06 3.42
N LEU A 19 -16.77 54.75 3.63
CA LEU A 19 -15.67 55.38 2.93
C LEU A 19 -14.96 54.34 2.07
N HIS A 20 -15.06 54.57 0.76
CA HIS A 20 -14.18 53.98 -0.23
C HIS A 20 -12.81 54.64 -0.07
N SER A 21 -11.76 53.83 0.14
CA SER A 21 -10.39 54.24 -0.14
C SER A 21 -9.68 53.09 -0.85
N CYS A 22 -9.29 53.39 -2.09
CA CYS A 22 -8.41 52.59 -2.92
C CYS A 22 -6.98 53.09 -2.66
N GLY A 23 -6.02 52.20 -2.37
CA GLY A 23 -4.61 52.61 -2.35
C GLY A 23 -3.64 51.63 -1.69
N GLY A 24 -2.82 50.97 -2.53
CA GLY A 24 -1.45 50.56 -2.18
C GLY A 24 -1.28 49.13 -1.67
N GLY A 25 -0.59 48.29 -2.46
CA GLY A 25 -0.42 46.85 -2.22
C GLY A 25 0.66 46.46 -1.21
N ALA A 26 0.57 45.21 -0.76
CA ALA A 26 1.66 44.30 -0.45
C ALA A 26 1.07 42.91 -0.21
N ASP A 27 1.62 41.91 -0.89
CA ASP A 27 1.21 40.50 -0.85
C ASP A 27 1.17 39.93 0.58
N GLY A 28 0.01 39.41 0.96
CA GLY A 28 -0.22 38.74 2.24
C GLY A 28 -0.90 37.40 2.01
N ALA A 29 -0.11 36.33 2.10
CA ALA A 29 -0.55 34.94 2.06
C ALA A 29 -1.73 34.70 3.02
N LYS A 30 -2.82 34.12 2.51
CA LYS A 30 -3.88 33.56 3.34
C LYS A 30 -3.59 32.08 3.57
N ASP A 31 -3.12 31.79 4.78
CA ASP A 31 -3.11 30.46 5.37
C ASP A 31 -4.51 29.85 5.28
N THR A 32 -4.65 28.82 4.44
CA THR A 32 -5.82 27.94 4.46
C THR A 32 -5.51 26.82 5.45
N PRO A 33 -6.34 26.55 6.46
CA PRO A 33 -6.09 25.46 7.39
C PRO A 33 -6.11 24.15 6.59
N ALA A 34 -5.01 23.40 6.68
CA ALA A 34 -4.86 22.10 6.05
C ALA A 34 -6.01 21.19 6.50
N LYS A 35 -6.87 20.83 5.55
CA LYS A 35 -7.87 19.77 5.72
C LYS A 35 -7.10 18.51 6.15
N ALA A 36 -7.39 18.02 7.35
CA ALA A 36 -6.91 16.72 7.81
C ALA A 36 -7.53 15.66 6.91
N ASP A 37 -6.81 15.29 5.86
CA ASP A 37 -7.17 14.24 4.93
C ASP A 37 -6.81 12.92 5.61
N THR A 38 -7.80 12.35 6.31
CA THR A 38 -7.72 11.00 6.83
C THR A 38 -7.40 10.06 5.68
N LEU A 39 -6.55 9.06 5.91
CA LEU A 39 -6.31 7.97 4.97
C LEU A 39 -7.63 7.22 4.73
N ASP A 40 -8.43 7.75 3.80
CA ASP A 40 -9.72 7.23 3.43
C ASP A 40 -9.45 5.99 2.58
N THR A 41 -9.59 4.83 3.21
CA THR A 41 -9.65 3.54 2.50
C THR A 41 -11.04 3.29 1.93
N THR A 42 -11.97 4.24 2.08
CA THR A 42 -13.29 4.21 1.48
C THR A 42 -13.30 4.88 0.11
N ALA A 43 -13.41 4.04 -0.92
CA ALA A 43 -14.04 4.36 -2.20
C ALA A 43 -13.48 5.56 -2.99
N GLN A 44 -12.22 5.47 -3.41
CA GLN A 44 -11.76 6.17 -4.62
C GLN A 44 -10.98 5.21 -5.50
N GLY A 45 -11.69 4.61 -6.46
CA GLY A 45 -11.13 3.85 -7.58
C GLY A 45 -10.35 2.59 -7.18
N SER A 46 -10.97 1.43 -7.32
CA SER A 46 -10.38 0.09 -7.23
C SER A 46 -9.24 -0.20 -8.22
N GLY A 47 -8.64 0.82 -8.86
CA GLY A 47 -7.64 0.67 -9.93
C GLY A 47 -6.22 0.38 -9.47
N GLY A 48 -5.91 0.51 -8.18
CA GLY A 48 -4.54 0.41 -7.65
C GLY A 48 -3.93 -1.00 -7.59
N GLY A 49 -4.71 -2.04 -7.89
CA GLY A 49 -4.24 -3.42 -7.94
C GLY A 49 -4.75 -4.21 -9.14
N LEU A 50 -5.41 -3.54 -10.10
CA LEU A 50 -5.97 -4.16 -11.29
C LEU A 50 -4.99 -4.04 -12.45
N MET A 51 -4.36 -5.16 -12.82
CA MET A 51 -3.51 -5.24 -14.01
C MET A 51 -4.31 -5.78 -15.18
N LYS A 52 -4.19 -5.15 -16.35
CA LYS A 52 -4.74 -5.71 -17.58
C LYS A 52 -3.62 -6.26 -18.44
N VAL A 53 -3.54 -7.58 -18.58
CA VAL A 53 -2.57 -8.25 -19.47
C VAL A 53 -3.33 -9.23 -20.35
N GLY A 54 -3.08 -9.20 -21.66
CA GLY A 54 -3.74 -10.10 -22.61
C GLY A 54 -5.26 -9.95 -22.73
N GLY A 55 -5.87 -8.92 -22.13
CA GLY A 55 -7.33 -8.75 -22.09
C GLY A 55 -7.98 -9.17 -20.76
N GLU A 56 -7.24 -9.83 -19.88
CA GLU A 56 -7.69 -10.28 -18.56
C GLU A 56 -7.35 -9.25 -17.48
N LEU A 57 -8.15 -9.22 -16.41
CA LEU A 57 -8.02 -8.27 -15.31
C LEU A 57 -7.59 -9.00 -14.04
N PHE A 58 -6.37 -8.76 -13.59
CA PHE A 58 -5.80 -9.41 -12.40
C PHE A 58 -5.88 -8.48 -11.20
N SER A 59 -6.39 -8.96 -10.06
CA SER A 59 -6.35 -8.24 -8.79
C SER A 59 -5.23 -8.76 -7.90
N ILE A 60 -4.23 -7.92 -7.61
CA ILE A 60 -3.12 -8.24 -6.71
C ILE A 60 -3.14 -7.23 -5.56
N PRO A 61 -3.28 -7.66 -4.30
CA PRO A 61 -3.25 -6.77 -3.14
C PRO A 61 -1.93 -5.98 -3.09
N SER A 62 -2.03 -4.70 -2.76
CA SER A 62 -0.85 -3.85 -2.61
C SER A 62 -0.07 -4.26 -1.35
N PRO A 63 1.27 -4.28 -1.36
CA PRO A 63 2.07 -4.51 -0.15
C PRO A 63 1.75 -3.57 1.01
N VAL A 64 1.21 -2.37 0.72
CA VAL A 64 0.70 -1.43 1.73
C VAL A 64 -0.48 -2.01 2.52
N GLN A 65 -1.37 -2.75 1.84
CA GLN A 65 -2.50 -3.41 2.51
C GLN A 65 -2.01 -4.48 3.48
N THR A 66 -0.96 -5.21 3.12
CA THR A 66 -0.30 -6.18 4.01
C THR A 66 0.32 -5.49 5.21
N ALA A 67 1.07 -4.41 5.02
CA ALA A 67 1.66 -3.64 6.13
C ALA A 67 0.57 -3.07 7.07
N LEU A 68 -0.54 -2.58 6.53
CA LEU A 68 -1.68 -2.12 7.30
C LEU A 68 -2.34 -3.26 8.11
N LEU A 69 -2.42 -4.47 7.55
CA LEU A 69 -2.91 -5.64 8.27
C LEU A 69 -1.97 -6.01 9.42
N ILE A 70 -0.66 -6.06 9.16
CA ILE A 70 0.39 -6.31 10.17
C ILE A 70 0.25 -5.33 11.35
N ARG A 71 0.07 -4.04 11.05
CA ARG A 71 -0.22 -3.01 12.07
C ARG A 71 -1.51 -3.28 12.81
N LYS A 72 -2.59 -3.57 12.09
CA LYS A 72 -3.93 -3.79 12.67
C LYS A 72 -3.95 -4.94 13.66
N VAL A 73 -3.27 -6.04 13.36
CA VAL A 73 -3.19 -7.21 14.24
C VAL A 73 -2.08 -7.10 15.29
N GLY A 74 -1.27 -6.03 15.23
CA GLY A 74 -0.27 -5.72 16.25
C GLY A 74 0.94 -6.65 16.26
N LEU A 75 1.40 -7.13 15.09
CA LEU A 75 2.62 -7.95 15.05
C LEU A 75 3.82 -7.16 15.55
N PRO A 76 4.74 -7.79 16.30
CA PRO A 76 5.94 -7.12 16.78
C PRO A 76 6.86 -6.73 15.61
N TYR A 77 7.55 -5.60 15.77
CA TYR A 77 8.56 -5.17 14.81
C TYR A 77 9.81 -6.04 14.95
N ASP A 78 10.24 -6.67 13.86
CA ASP A 78 11.54 -7.31 13.76
C ASP A 78 12.37 -6.65 12.66
N LYS A 79 13.43 -5.98 13.10
CA LYS A 79 14.36 -5.26 12.22
C LYS A 79 15.16 -6.20 11.31
N ALA A 80 15.26 -7.48 11.62
CA ALA A 80 16.00 -8.44 10.80
C ALA A 80 15.21 -8.95 9.59
N LEU A 81 13.89 -8.76 9.55
CA LEU A 81 13.05 -9.29 8.46
C LEU A 81 13.23 -8.56 7.12
N PRO A 82 13.22 -7.20 7.06
CA PRO A 82 13.38 -6.50 5.79
C PRO A 82 14.73 -6.76 5.13
N MET A 83 14.78 -6.69 3.79
CA MET A 83 16.04 -6.84 3.06
C MET A 83 17.12 -5.86 3.52
N PRO A 84 18.38 -6.33 3.63
CA PRO A 84 19.51 -5.42 3.67
C PRO A 84 19.58 -4.63 2.36
N VAL A 85 19.61 -3.29 2.43
CA VAL A 85 19.72 -2.40 1.26
C VAL A 85 20.96 -2.68 0.40
N THR A 86 21.99 -3.32 0.97
CA THR A 86 23.19 -3.77 0.25
C THR A 86 22.90 -4.86 -0.78
N THR A 87 21.82 -5.63 -0.62
CA THR A 87 21.41 -6.68 -1.57
C THR A 87 21.24 -6.10 -2.97
N ALA A 88 20.66 -4.90 -3.09
CA ALA A 88 20.40 -4.26 -4.38
C ALA A 88 21.66 -4.01 -5.21
N ALA A 89 22.82 -3.86 -4.58
CA ALA A 89 24.08 -3.61 -5.29
C ALA A 89 24.62 -4.86 -6.01
N ASN A 90 24.20 -6.05 -5.60
CA ASN A 90 24.72 -7.32 -6.10
C ASN A 90 23.80 -7.97 -7.15
N LEU A 91 22.63 -7.39 -7.42
CA LEU A 91 21.65 -7.97 -8.34
C LEU A 91 22.07 -7.80 -9.79
N ALA A 92 22.02 -8.90 -10.54
CA ALA A 92 22.34 -8.96 -11.95
C ALA A 92 21.06 -8.99 -12.81
N GLY A 93 21.09 -8.26 -13.93
CA GLY A 93 20.00 -8.26 -14.91
C GLY A 93 18.72 -7.57 -14.44
N ASN A 94 17.80 -7.38 -15.39
CA ASN A 94 16.57 -6.62 -15.15
C ASN A 94 15.53 -7.41 -14.34
N VAL A 95 15.51 -8.74 -14.47
CA VAL A 95 14.55 -9.59 -13.75
C VAL A 95 14.75 -9.52 -12.24
N GLN A 96 15.97 -9.74 -11.75
CA GLN A 96 16.27 -9.67 -10.32
C GLN A 96 16.03 -8.25 -9.77
N LYS A 97 16.40 -7.21 -10.53
CA LYS A 97 16.16 -5.81 -10.13
C LYS A 97 14.69 -5.48 -10.03
N ALA A 98 13.85 -5.97 -10.96
CA ALA A 98 12.40 -5.75 -10.94
C ALA A 98 11.73 -6.44 -9.74
N LEU A 99 12.10 -7.69 -9.47
CA LEU A 99 11.62 -8.42 -8.28
C LEU A 99 12.04 -7.69 -6.99
N ALA A 100 13.31 -7.28 -6.90
CA ALA A 100 13.80 -6.55 -5.74
C ALA A 100 13.12 -5.19 -5.57
N LEU A 101 12.82 -4.48 -6.66
CA LEU A 101 12.09 -3.20 -6.60
C LEU A 101 10.73 -3.39 -5.92
N GLY A 102 9.99 -4.45 -6.27
CA GLY A 102 8.74 -4.82 -5.61
C GLY A 102 8.92 -5.15 -4.13
N ALA A 103 9.91 -5.99 -3.83
CA ALA A 103 10.20 -6.44 -2.47
C ALA A 103 10.60 -5.26 -1.55
N TYR A 104 11.50 -4.36 -1.99
CA TYR A 104 11.82 -3.15 -1.22
C TYR A 104 10.63 -2.20 -1.05
N GLY A 105 9.67 -2.22 -1.97
CA GLY A 105 8.40 -1.52 -1.78
C GLY A 105 7.61 -2.09 -0.59
N ALA A 106 7.55 -3.42 -0.46
CA ALA A 106 6.90 -4.07 0.68
C ALA A 106 7.63 -3.76 2.00
N ASP A 107 8.95 -3.82 1.99
CA ASP A 107 9.79 -3.43 3.13
C ASP A 107 9.57 -1.97 3.53
N LEU A 108 9.47 -1.05 2.55
CA LEU A 108 9.20 0.35 2.81
C LEU A 108 7.88 0.53 3.57
N ALA A 109 6.84 -0.21 3.18
CA ALA A 109 5.55 -0.19 3.85
C ALA A 109 5.63 -0.75 5.28
N TYR A 110 6.33 -1.87 5.46
CA TYR A 110 6.56 -2.50 6.77
C TYR A 110 7.33 -1.60 7.74
N LEU A 111 8.46 -1.03 7.29
CA LEU A 111 9.27 -0.08 8.06
C LEU A 111 8.45 1.15 8.45
N THR A 112 7.61 1.63 7.53
CA THR A 112 6.73 2.78 7.77
C THR A 112 5.73 2.52 8.88
N VAL A 113 4.98 1.41 8.84
CA VAL A 113 3.97 1.11 9.87
C VAL A 113 4.58 0.81 11.25
N HIS A 114 5.86 0.43 11.29
CA HIS A 114 6.63 0.27 12.53
C HIS A 114 7.42 1.50 12.95
N LYS A 115 7.25 2.64 12.25
CA LYS A 115 7.86 3.95 12.57
C LYS A 115 9.40 3.95 12.52
N ASP A 116 10.01 3.06 11.74
CA ASP A 116 11.46 3.07 11.49
C ASP A 116 11.79 4.00 10.30
N GLY A 117 11.59 5.30 10.51
CA GLY A 117 11.72 6.31 9.45
C GLY A 117 13.11 6.36 8.81
N GLN A 118 14.17 6.10 9.59
CA GLN A 118 15.54 6.15 9.08
C GLN A 118 15.82 4.98 8.11
N ARG A 119 15.40 3.75 8.45
CA ARG A 119 15.52 2.62 7.52
C ARG A 119 14.55 2.74 6.36
N ALA A 120 13.36 3.31 6.59
CA ALA A 120 12.42 3.58 5.52
C ALA A 120 13.02 4.56 4.49
N LEU A 121 13.76 5.58 4.93
CA LEU A 121 14.46 6.50 4.04
C LEU A 121 15.53 5.83 3.19
N THR A 122 16.40 5.00 3.80
CA THR A 122 17.46 4.29 3.07
C THR A 122 16.88 3.24 2.12
N THR A 123 15.75 2.63 2.49
CA THR A 123 14.99 1.72 1.63
C THR A 123 14.39 2.46 0.43
N LEU A 124 13.80 3.64 0.64
CA LEU A 124 13.27 4.47 -0.44
C LEU A 124 14.37 4.91 -1.43
N GLN A 125 15.57 5.25 -0.94
CA GLN A 125 16.71 5.53 -1.82
C GLN A 125 17.11 4.31 -2.66
N THR A 126 17.01 3.12 -2.10
CA THR A 126 17.25 1.86 -2.82
C THR A 126 16.19 1.61 -3.90
N VAL A 127 14.92 1.85 -3.58
CA VAL A 127 13.80 1.83 -4.55
C VAL A 127 14.05 2.80 -5.70
N GLN A 128 14.50 4.02 -5.41
CA GLN A 128 14.80 5.01 -6.44
C GLN A 128 15.95 4.56 -7.35
N LYS A 129 17.03 4.02 -6.77
CA LYS A 129 18.17 3.51 -7.54
C LYS A 129 17.74 2.37 -8.47
N LEU A 130 17.04 1.36 -7.95
CA LEU A 130 16.53 0.24 -8.76
C LEU A 130 15.57 0.72 -9.86
N SER A 131 14.72 1.70 -9.55
CA SER A 131 13.85 2.32 -10.54
C SER A 131 14.67 2.98 -11.64
N SER A 132 15.74 3.70 -11.31
CA SER A 132 16.63 4.29 -12.31
C SER A 132 17.34 3.24 -13.17
N ASP A 133 17.86 2.18 -12.55
CA ASP A 133 18.49 1.06 -13.27
C ASP A 133 17.52 0.38 -14.25
N LEU A 134 16.23 0.39 -13.93
CA LEU A 134 15.15 -0.17 -14.76
C LEU A 134 14.57 0.86 -15.74
N ASN A 135 15.09 2.08 -15.84
CA ASN A 135 14.52 3.18 -16.64
C ASN A 135 13.08 3.55 -16.25
N LEU A 136 12.80 3.57 -14.95
CA LEU A 136 11.53 3.94 -14.31
C LEU A 136 11.64 5.24 -13.50
N SER A 137 12.69 6.04 -13.70
CA SER A 137 13.03 7.20 -12.85
C SER A 137 11.90 8.22 -12.71
N ASN A 138 11.05 8.37 -13.74
CA ASN A 138 9.92 9.31 -13.72
C ASN A 138 8.83 8.93 -12.71
N ALA A 139 8.79 7.68 -12.24
CA ALA A 139 7.84 7.24 -11.22
C ALA A 139 8.27 7.60 -9.78
N PHE A 140 9.57 7.88 -9.58
CA PHE A 140 10.19 8.11 -8.27
C PHE A 140 11.09 9.36 -8.32
N ASP A 141 10.46 10.51 -8.57
CA ASP A 141 11.14 11.79 -8.71
C ASP A 141 11.69 12.35 -7.37
N GLN A 142 12.44 13.46 -7.48
CA GLN A 142 13.03 14.12 -6.32
C GLN A 142 11.97 14.77 -5.42
N GLU A 143 10.84 15.22 -5.97
CA GLU A 143 9.74 15.81 -5.21
C GLU A 143 9.12 14.79 -4.25
N LEU A 144 8.95 13.56 -4.74
CA LEU A 144 8.59 12.40 -3.96
C LEU A 144 9.61 12.30 -2.80
N LEU A 145 10.90 12.08 -3.07
CA LEU A 145 11.88 11.94 -1.97
C LEU A 145 11.85 13.05 -0.91
N ASP A 146 11.72 14.30 -1.35
CA ASP A 146 11.72 15.43 -0.43
C ASP A 146 10.44 15.47 0.41
N GLY A 147 9.30 15.08 -0.17
CA GLY A 147 8.05 14.87 0.55
C GLY A 147 8.17 13.78 1.62
N PHE A 148 8.83 12.66 1.31
CA PHE A 148 9.10 11.60 2.29
C PHE A 148 9.98 12.10 3.44
N LYS A 149 11.07 12.80 3.13
CA LYS A 149 12.01 13.35 4.12
C LYS A 149 11.32 14.31 5.09
N LYS A 150 10.45 15.18 4.59
CA LYS A 150 9.66 16.09 5.43
C LYS A 150 8.69 15.34 6.35
N GLY A 151 8.23 14.17 5.92
CA GLY A 151 7.29 13.32 6.66
C GLY A 151 7.93 12.27 7.58
N LEU A 152 9.27 12.19 7.71
CA LEU A 152 9.97 11.08 8.39
C LEU A 152 9.50 10.77 9.82
N ASN A 153 9.04 11.80 10.53
CA ASN A 153 8.58 11.65 11.91
C ASN A 153 7.06 11.46 12.02
N ASN A 154 6.36 11.25 10.91
CA ASN A 154 4.91 11.14 10.85
C ASN A 154 4.49 9.90 10.02
N GLU A 155 4.09 8.85 10.72
CA GLU A 155 3.68 7.56 10.14
C GLU A 155 2.62 7.70 9.05
N ASP A 156 1.53 8.44 9.31
CA ASP A 156 0.44 8.59 8.34
C ASP A 156 0.91 9.31 7.07
N SER A 157 1.87 10.23 7.22
CA SER A 157 2.50 10.90 6.09
C SER A 157 3.39 9.97 5.29
N LEU A 158 4.19 9.14 5.97
CA LEU A 158 5.00 8.11 5.32
C LEU A 158 4.13 7.06 4.60
N LEU A 159 3.00 6.67 5.21
CA LEU A 159 2.11 5.67 4.64
C LEU A 159 1.35 6.23 3.42
N ARG A 160 0.82 7.45 3.54
CA ARG A 160 0.21 8.19 2.41
C ARG A 160 1.19 8.29 1.25
N PHE A 161 2.43 8.62 1.57
CA PHE A 161 3.48 8.77 0.59
C PHE A 161 3.85 7.45 -0.08
N THR A 162 4.04 6.39 0.71
CA THR A 162 4.32 5.04 0.21
C THR A 162 3.22 4.58 -0.74
N GLY A 163 1.96 4.81 -0.37
CA GLY A 163 0.81 4.56 -1.24
C GLY A 163 0.83 5.39 -2.54
N LYS A 164 1.22 6.67 -2.49
CA LYS A 164 1.39 7.52 -3.68
C LYS A 164 2.48 6.96 -4.60
N ALA A 165 3.64 6.59 -4.04
CA ALA A 165 4.76 6.05 -4.78
C ALA A 165 4.41 4.74 -5.50
N PHE A 166 3.73 3.81 -4.81
CA PHE A 166 3.25 2.58 -5.41
C PHE A 166 2.29 2.81 -6.57
N ARG A 167 1.30 3.71 -6.40
CA ARG A 167 0.35 4.04 -7.48
C ARG A 167 1.04 4.72 -8.66
N SER A 168 1.99 5.62 -8.42
CA SER A 168 2.76 6.26 -9.49
C SER A 168 3.59 5.24 -10.28
N ALA A 169 4.22 4.29 -9.59
CA ALA A 169 4.99 3.22 -10.21
C ALA A 169 4.09 2.29 -11.06
N ASP A 170 2.97 1.84 -10.49
CA ASP A 170 1.97 1.03 -11.18
C ASP A 170 1.43 1.75 -12.44
N GLN A 171 1.03 3.00 -12.30
CA GLN A 171 0.51 3.80 -13.41
C GLN A 171 1.58 4.02 -14.50
N TYR A 172 2.82 4.28 -14.11
CA TYR A 172 3.92 4.46 -15.06
C TYR A 172 4.18 3.18 -15.84
N LEU A 173 4.23 2.02 -15.18
CA LEU A 173 4.44 0.73 -15.83
C LEU A 173 3.33 0.42 -16.84
N LYS A 174 2.07 0.63 -16.47
CA LYS A 174 0.89 0.47 -17.35
C LYS A 174 0.94 1.39 -18.56
N ASN A 175 1.18 2.69 -18.34
CA ASN A 175 1.18 3.69 -19.41
C ASN A 175 2.30 3.45 -20.44
N ASN A 176 3.41 2.86 -20.01
CA ASN A 176 4.56 2.55 -20.87
C ASN A 176 4.54 1.12 -21.43
N LYS A 177 3.44 0.37 -21.27
CA LYS A 177 3.27 -1.02 -21.74
C LYS A 177 4.40 -1.95 -21.29
N ARG A 178 4.90 -1.75 -20.07
CA ARG A 178 5.97 -2.55 -19.47
C ARG A 178 5.38 -3.66 -18.62
N ASP A 179 4.51 -4.45 -19.23
CA ASP A 179 3.73 -5.48 -18.54
C ASP A 179 4.65 -6.58 -17.99
N ASP A 180 5.75 -6.87 -18.69
CA ASP A 180 6.83 -7.80 -18.29
C ASP A 180 7.47 -7.40 -16.96
N VAL A 181 7.89 -6.13 -16.84
CA VAL A 181 8.51 -5.60 -15.62
C VAL A 181 7.49 -5.37 -14.52
N SER A 182 6.27 -4.99 -14.88
CA SER A 182 5.18 -4.81 -13.91
C SER A 182 4.83 -6.11 -13.21
N ALA A 183 4.71 -7.21 -13.96
CA ALA A 183 4.47 -8.54 -13.41
C ALA A 183 5.55 -8.94 -12.40
N LEU A 184 6.82 -8.69 -12.72
CA LEU A 184 7.95 -8.99 -11.84
C LEU A 184 7.96 -8.12 -10.56
N VAL A 185 7.68 -6.82 -10.69
CA VAL A 185 7.56 -5.92 -9.52
C VAL A 185 6.42 -6.38 -8.60
N LEU A 186 5.27 -6.75 -9.15
CA LEU A 186 4.15 -7.26 -8.37
C LEU A 186 4.48 -8.59 -7.69
N ALA A 187 5.11 -9.51 -8.41
CA ALA A 187 5.55 -10.78 -7.84
C ALA A 187 6.53 -10.56 -6.68
N GLY A 188 7.53 -9.70 -6.86
CA GLY A 188 8.50 -9.37 -5.80
C GLY A 188 7.85 -8.75 -4.56
N GLY A 189 6.92 -7.82 -4.75
CA GLY A 189 6.16 -7.20 -3.67
C GLY A 189 5.25 -8.20 -2.93
N TRP A 190 4.63 -9.12 -3.66
CA TRP A 190 3.82 -10.19 -3.07
C TRP A 190 4.67 -11.17 -2.26
N ILE A 191 5.79 -11.65 -2.81
CA ILE A 191 6.69 -12.58 -2.12
C ILE A 191 7.19 -11.95 -0.81
N GLU A 192 7.63 -10.69 -0.84
CA GLU A 192 8.14 -10.04 0.38
C GLU A 192 7.03 -9.73 1.38
N GLY A 193 5.87 -9.25 0.93
CA GLY A 193 4.72 -9.05 1.81
C GLY A 193 4.29 -10.34 2.52
N MET A 194 4.28 -11.46 1.78
CA MET A 194 4.00 -12.77 2.36
C MET A 194 5.08 -13.20 3.33
N PHE A 195 6.36 -13.05 2.99
CA PHE A 195 7.48 -13.37 3.86
C PHE A 195 7.41 -12.62 5.19
N LEU A 196 7.19 -11.30 5.16
CA LEU A 196 7.05 -10.45 6.34
C LEU A 196 5.88 -10.93 7.21
N THR A 197 4.76 -11.30 6.59
CA THR A 197 3.56 -11.78 7.28
C THR A 197 3.82 -13.14 7.95
N VAL A 198 4.28 -14.15 7.21
CA VAL A 198 4.47 -15.51 7.76
C VAL A 198 5.65 -15.61 8.73
N SER A 199 6.60 -14.65 8.67
CA SER A 199 7.74 -14.60 9.60
C SER A 199 7.40 -13.90 10.91
N GLY A 200 6.47 -12.93 10.89
CA GLY A 200 5.97 -12.26 12.08
C GLY A 200 4.84 -13.02 12.79
N THR A 201 4.45 -14.20 12.30
CA THR A 201 3.27 -14.94 12.78
C THR A 201 3.52 -16.42 13.06
N THR A 202 2.61 -17.00 13.83
CA THR A 202 2.47 -18.44 14.11
C THR A 202 1.06 -18.90 13.76
N GLU A 203 0.80 -20.21 13.74
CA GLU A 203 -0.53 -20.78 13.49
C GLU A 203 -1.60 -20.31 14.48
N LYS A 204 -1.18 -19.87 15.68
CA LYS A 204 -2.06 -19.36 16.74
C LYS A 204 -2.36 -17.87 16.61
N THR A 205 -1.84 -17.23 15.56
CA THR A 205 -2.05 -15.79 15.34
C THR A 205 -3.47 -15.52 14.89
N ASP A 206 -3.95 -14.31 15.19
CA ASP A 206 -5.26 -13.74 14.88
C ASP A 206 -6.01 -14.37 13.67
N ALA A 207 -7.27 -14.74 13.87
CA ALA A 207 -8.10 -15.40 12.85
C ALA A 207 -8.28 -14.57 11.56
N THR A 208 -8.22 -13.23 11.67
CA THR A 208 -8.27 -12.33 10.51
C THR A 208 -7.05 -12.54 9.63
N LEU A 209 -5.87 -12.70 10.23
CA LEU A 209 -4.63 -12.90 9.50
C LEU A 209 -4.61 -14.27 8.82
N ASN A 210 -5.05 -15.32 9.51
CA ASN A 210 -5.17 -16.66 8.92
C ASN A 210 -6.15 -16.68 7.74
N THR A 211 -7.27 -15.96 7.85
CA THR A 211 -8.20 -15.76 6.74
C THR A 211 -7.51 -15.07 5.56
N ARG A 212 -6.81 -13.96 5.82
CA ARG A 212 -6.09 -13.21 4.78
C ARG A 212 -4.99 -14.01 4.10
N LEU A 213 -4.26 -14.83 4.84
CA LEU A 213 -3.25 -15.75 4.29
C LEU A 213 -3.90 -16.78 3.39
N GLY A 214 -5.03 -17.38 3.82
CA GLY A 214 -5.77 -18.35 3.04
C GLY A 214 -6.36 -17.80 1.74
N GLU A 215 -6.77 -16.52 1.72
CA GLU A 215 -7.27 -15.82 0.53
C GLU A 215 -6.19 -15.62 -0.56
N GLN A 216 -4.90 -15.79 -0.25
CA GLN A 216 -3.82 -15.53 -1.21
C GLN A 216 -3.70 -16.56 -2.32
N ARG A 217 -4.42 -17.69 -2.24
CA ARG A 217 -4.42 -18.71 -3.29
C ARG A 217 -4.73 -18.13 -4.67
N GLU A 218 -5.82 -17.37 -4.78
CA GLU A 218 -6.25 -16.76 -6.04
C GLU A 218 -5.24 -15.70 -6.51
N THR A 219 -4.62 -14.97 -5.58
CA THR A 219 -3.57 -14.01 -5.91
C THR A 219 -2.35 -14.68 -6.54
N ILE A 220 -1.95 -15.87 -6.05
CA ILE A 220 -0.84 -16.64 -6.62
C ILE A 220 -1.18 -17.15 -8.02
N GLU A 221 -2.39 -17.68 -8.21
CA GLU A 221 -2.88 -18.14 -9.54
C GLU A 221 -2.88 -16.99 -10.56
N ASN A 222 -3.33 -15.80 -10.15
CA ASN A 222 -3.28 -14.58 -10.94
C ASN A 222 -1.84 -14.14 -11.27
N LEU A 223 -0.92 -14.18 -10.30
CA LEU A 223 0.48 -13.85 -10.51
C LEU A 223 1.18 -14.81 -11.48
N ILE A 224 0.93 -16.11 -11.37
CA ILE A 224 1.46 -17.11 -12.30
C ILE A 224 0.98 -16.82 -13.72
N SER A 225 -0.33 -16.61 -13.89
CA SER A 225 -0.94 -16.31 -15.19
C SER A 225 -0.36 -15.02 -15.80
N LEU A 226 -0.19 -13.99 -14.98
CA LEU A 226 0.41 -12.72 -15.37
C LEU A 226 1.86 -12.88 -15.86
N LEU A 227 2.68 -13.64 -15.13
CA LEU A 227 4.08 -13.89 -15.49
C LEU A 227 4.22 -14.77 -16.74
N GLU A 228 3.33 -15.75 -16.92
CA GLU A 228 3.29 -16.59 -18.12
C GLU A 228 2.91 -15.75 -19.35
N ALA A 229 1.91 -14.87 -19.23
CA ALA A 229 1.49 -13.96 -20.29
C ALA A 229 2.54 -12.89 -20.65
N GLY A 230 3.34 -12.46 -19.66
CA GLY A 230 4.40 -11.45 -19.81
C GLY A 230 5.68 -11.92 -20.50
N GLY A 231 5.70 -13.11 -21.10
CA GLY A 231 6.90 -13.65 -21.78
C GLY A 231 7.76 -14.54 -20.88
N GLY A 232 7.13 -15.41 -20.07
CA GLY A 232 7.74 -16.32 -19.09
C GLY A 232 8.69 -17.40 -19.63
N THR A 233 9.43 -17.12 -20.69
CA THR A 233 10.38 -18.04 -21.34
C THR A 233 11.83 -17.84 -20.89
N GLU A 234 12.17 -16.70 -20.28
CA GLU A 234 13.51 -16.48 -19.72
C GLU A 234 13.71 -17.33 -18.45
N GLN A 235 14.87 -17.98 -18.32
CA GLN A 235 15.15 -18.92 -17.22
C GLN A 235 14.89 -18.36 -15.80
N PRO A 236 15.26 -17.10 -15.48
CA PRO A 236 14.92 -16.52 -14.17
C PRO A 236 13.41 -16.43 -13.92
N VAL A 237 12.62 -16.15 -14.95
CA VAL A 237 11.15 -16.06 -14.85
C VAL A 237 10.52 -17.45 -14.75
N VAL A 238 11.03 -18.44 -15.50
CA VAL A 238 10.60 -19.85 -15.39
C VAL A 238 10.83 -20.38 -13.98
N SER A 239 11.97 -20.07 -13.38
CA SER A 239 12.32 -20.46 -12.01
C SER A 239 11.38 -19.81 -10.99
N LEU A 240 11.06 -18.52 -11.18
CA LEU A 240 10.08 -17.80 -10.36
C LEU A 240 8.68 -18.43 -10.45
N ILE A 241 8.19 -18.71 -11.66
CA ILE A 241 6.89 -19.36 -11.88
C ILE A 241 6.84 -20.72 -11.20
N THR A 242 7.92 -21.50 -11.30
CA THR A 242 8.03 -22.80 -10.63
C THR A 242 7.95 -22.66 -9.12
N GLY A 243 8.68 -21.71 -8.53
CA GLY A 243 8.60 -21.43 -7.10
C GLY A 243 7.22 -20.95 -6.64
N LEU A 244 6.52 -20.13 -7.44
CA LEU A 244 5.14 -19.74 -7.17
C LEU A 244 4.17 -20.94 -7.22
N LYS A 245 4.35 -21.86 -8.18
CA LYS A 245 3.58 -23.11 -8.26
C LYS A 245 3.81 -24.01 -7.05
N ASP A 246 5.04 -24.05 -6.53
CA ASP A 246 5.35 -24.76 -5.29
C ASP A 246 4.67 -24.15 -4.06
N VAL A 247 4.58 -22.82 -3.99
CA VAL A 247 3.82 -22.15 -2.93
C VAL A 247 2.32 -22.43 -3.10
N LEU A 248 1.78 -22.35 -4.33
CA LEU A 248 0.38 -22.66 -4.62
C LEU A 248 0.00 -24.09 -4.21
N ALA A 249 0.90 -25.05 -4.35
CA ALA A 249 0.67 -26.43 -3.92
C ALA A 249 0.43 -26.52 -2.39
N ALA A 250 1.03 -25.64 -1.58
CA ALA A 250 0.79 -25.59 -0.14
C ALA A 250 -0.64 -25.10 0.22
N TYR A 251 -1.35 -24.49 -0.73
CA TYR A 251 -2.75 -24.08 -0.60
C TYR A 251 -3.76 -25.17 -1.03
N GLN A 252 -3.30 -26.38 -1.38
CA GLN A 252 -4.21 -27.48 -1.68
C GLN A 252 -5.08 -27.82 -0.45
N GLY A 253 -6.39 -27.97 -0.68
CA GLY A 253 -7.36 -28.27 0.38
C GLY A 253 -7.74 -27.08 1.25
N VAL A 254 -7.23 -25.87 1.01
CA VAL A 254 -7.73 -24.65 1.66
C VAL A 254 -9.13 -24.36 1.13
N THR A 255 -10.12 -24.37 2.02
CA THR A 255 -11.53 -24.13 1.68
C THR A 255 -11.96 -22.72 2.07
N SER A 256 -12.63 -22.03 1.13
CA SER A 256 -13.30 -20.76 1.39
C SER A 256 -14.80 -21.00 1.58
N THR A 257 -15.37 -20.34 2.56
CA THR A 257 -16.82 -20.28 2.78
C THR A 257 -17.30 -18.88 2.43
N TYR A 258 -18.46 -18.79 1.78
CA TYR A 258 -19.09 -17.52 1.43
C TYR A 258 -20.53 -17.51 1.93
N GLU A 259 -20.85 -16.50 2.73
CA GLU A 259 -22.20 -16.22 3.18
C GLU A 259 -22.64 -14.88 2.58
N PHE A 260 -23.56 -14.95 1.62
CA PHE A 260 -24.17 -13.75 1.07
C PHE A 260 -25.02 -13.05 2.12
N ARG A 261 -24.80 -11.75 2.32
CA ARG A 261 -25.69 -10.90 3.11
C ARG A 261 -25.99 -9.62 2.31
N PRO A 262 -27.27 -9.24 2.15
CA PRO A 262 -27.65 -8.04 1.41
C PRO A 262 -26.90 -6.80 1.93
N ALA A 263 -26.44 -5.94 1.03
CA ALA A 263 -25.79 -4.69 1.41
C ALA A 263 -26.78 -3.72 2.08
N THR A 264 -26.27 -2.89 3.00
CA THR A 264 -27.06 -1.82 3.63
C THR A 264 -26.60 -0.48 3.07
N THR A 265 -27.53 0.37 2.62
CA THR A 265 -27.22 1.72 2.12
C THR A 265 -27.82 2.78 3.03
N ASP A 266 -26.97 3.65 3.58
CA ASP A 266 -27.37 4.90 4.21
C ASP A 266 -27.23 6.03 3.17
N VAL A 267 -28.37 6.45 2.63
CA VAL A 267 -28.44 7.49 1.60
C VAL A 267 -27.96 8.84 2.13
N ALA A 268 -28.22 9.15 3.40
CA ALA A 268 -27.84 10.42 4.01
C ALA A 268 -26.32 10.52 4.20
N LYS A 269 -25.67 9.42 4.61
CA LYS A 269 -24.21 9.33 4.74
C LYS A 269 -23.52 8.97 3.42
N LYS A 270 -24.26 8.77 2.33
CA LYS A 270 -23.73 8.29 1.03
C LYS A 270 -22.82 7.06 1.19
N THR A 271 -23.15 6.19 2.14
CA THR A 271 -22.31 5.05 2.52
C THR A 271 -23.08 3.75 2.28
N THR A 272 -22.42 2.77 1.66
CA THR A 272 -22.95 1.41 1.48
C THR A 272 -22.04 0.42 2.19
N TRP A 273 -22.61 -0.38 3.09
CA TRP A 273 -21.92 -1.47 3.77
C TRP A 273 -22.16 -2.78 3.02
N ILE A 274 -21.08 -3.42 2.61
CA ILE A 274 -21.11 -4.78 2.08
C ILE A 274 -21.11 -5.72 3.28
N ASN A 275 -22.21 -6.45 3.45
CA ASN A 275 -22.42 -7.29 4.64
C ASN A 275 -22.01 -8.75 4.42
N SER A 276 -21.83 -9.20 3.17
CA SER A 276 -21.42 -10.57 2.85
C SER A 276 -20.12 -10.93 3.56
N VAL A 277 -20.04 -12.16 4.05
CA VAL A 277 -18.89 -12.66 4.81
C VAL A 277 -18.24 -13.77 4.01
N SER A 278 -16.96 -13.60 3.70
CA SER A 278 -16.09 -14.70 3.27
C SER A 278 -15.20 -15.10 4.45
N SER A 279 -15.02 -16.40 4.68
CA SER A 279 -14.01 -16.88 5.63
C SER A 279 -13.21 -18.02 5.03
N VAL A 280 -11.90 -17.96 5.21
CA VAL A 280 -10.96 -19.00 4.81
C VAL A 280 -10.31 -19.53 6.08
N THR A 281 -10.32 -20.85 6.23
CA THR A 281 -9.62 -21.51 7.34
C THR A 281 -8.43 -22.26 6.78
N ILE A 282 -7.26 -22.02 7.38
CA ILE A 282 -6.05 -22.79 7.13
C ILE A 282 -5.68 -23.56 8.41
N THR A 283 -5.24 -24.81 8.27
CA THR A 283 -4.73 -25.58 9.42
C THR A 283 -3.33 -25.14 9.81
N ALA A 284 -2.84 -25.57 10.98
CA ALA A 284 -1.48 -25.32 11.42
C ALA A 284 -0.44 -25.91 10.45
N GLU A 285 -0.71 -27.10 9.92
CA GLU A 285 0.12 -27.79 8.94
C GLU A 285 0.17 -27.01 7.62
N GLN A 286 -0.98 -26.52 7.16
CA GLN A 286 -1.07 -25.68 5.96
C GLN A 286 -0.31 -24.36 6.15
N PHE A 287 -0.51 -23.68 7.29
CA PHE A 287 0.25 -22.47 7.62
C PHE A 287 1.76 -22.73 7.58
N LYS A 288 2.23 -23.79 8.22
CA LYS A 288 3.64 -24.16 8.25
C LYS A 288 4.18 -24.43 6.84
N ALA A 289 3.46 -25.20 6.03
CA ALA A 289 3.85 -25.51 4.65
C ALA A 289 3.93 -24.23 3.79
N ILE A 290 2.95 -23.34 3.90
CA ILE A 290 2.95 -22.04 3.21
C ILE A 290 4.16 -21.21 3.65
N ALA A 291 4.38 -21.09 4.96
CA ALA A 291 5.49 -20.32 5.51
C ALA A 291 6.86 -20.84 5.03
N GLU A 292 7.07 -22.15 5.03
CA GLU A 292 8.31 -22.77 4.55
C GLU A 292 8.54 -22.50 3.06
N LYS A 293 7.51 -22.67 2.23
CA LYS A 293 7.59 -22.44 0.78
C LYS A 293 7.81 -20.96 0.44
N VAL A 294 7.13 -20.05 1.14
CA VAL A 294 7.33 -18.60 0.97
C VAL A 294 8.75 -18.20 1.37
N LYS A 295 9.27 -18.70 2.49
CA LYS A 295 10.65 -18.42 2.93
C LYS A 295 11.69 -18.94 1.93
N ALA A 296 11.49 -20.15 1.41
CA ALA A 296 12.36 -20.72 0.38
C ALA A 296 12.32 -19.90 -0.92
N LEU A 297 11.13 -19.51 -1.38
CA LEU A 297 10.97 -18.65 -2.56
C LEU A 297 11.61 -17.29 -2.34
N ARG A 298 11.45 -16.71 -1.15
CA ARG A 298 12.01 -15.40 -0.85
C ARG A 298 13.54 -15.40 -0.88
N ALA A 299 14.17 -16.49 -0.44
CA ALA A 299 15.62 -16.64 -0.47
C ALA A 299 16.21 -16.56 -1.89
N THR A 300 15.44 -16.95 -2.93
CA THR A 300 15.89 -16.86 -4.32
C THR A 300 15.93 -15.43 -4.87
N LEU A 301 15.28 -14.46 -4.21
CA LEU A 301 15.36 -13.04 -4.58
C LEU A 301 16.67 -12.39 -4.09
N THR A 302 17.31 -12.98 -3.09
CA THR A 302 18.53 -12.48 -2.43
C THR A 302 19.79 -13.27 -2.81
N ALA A 303 19.64 -14.34 -3.59
CA ALA A 303 20.72 -15.21 -4.06
C ALA A 303 21.23 -14.75 -5.43
#